data_AF-A0A8S0ZJQ3-F1
#
_entry.id   AF-A0A8S0ZJQ3-F1
#
_cell.length_a   1.000
_cell.length_b   1.000
_cell.length_c   1.000
_cell.angle_alpha   90.00
_cell.angle_beta   90.00
_cell.angle_gamma   90.00
#
_symmetry.space_group_name_H-M   'P 1'
#
loop_
_entity.id
_entity.type
_entity.pdbx_description
1 polymer ?
#
loop_
_entity_poly.entity_id
_entity_poly.type
_entity_poly.pdbx_seq_one_letter_code
_entity_poly.pdbx_strand_id
1 'polypeptide(L)'
;MQTLQPALRLLCVNCNIRIEKLRRHLVFELDTRVISKICEWNPSIVITEEHYICDVCKESAIQHVNSGLANEPGESSSRGHMHACLVCGSSLRNRKCDLIVRENPSQLQQAIYIELENRIAPRQATSLDHVCHPCWLRLKRVATRNMQQNIQLQAEPEPEPEPELETELELEPEPEPEPQPQDQQAVEVPGMITLLQYRRAPNTASHCVFYNCQNRDLHRFLTH
;
A
#
# COMPACT_ATOMS: atom_id res chain seq x y z
N MET A 1 4.04 -43.69 12.77
CA MET A 1 3.14 -42.52 12.94
C MET A 1 3.85 -41.32 12.35
N GLN A 2 3.41 -40.81 11.20
CA GLN A 2 3.97 -39.59 10.61
C GLN A 2 3.38 -38.39 11.37
N THR A 3 4.22 -37.69 12.13
CA THR A 3 3.86 -36.41 12.72
C THR A 3 3.71 -35.39 11.61
N LEU A 4 2.47 -35.00 11.31
CA LEU A 4 2.17 -33.85 10.44
C LEU A 4 2.86 -32.62 11.05
N GLN A 5 3.93 -32.15 10.42
CA GLN A 5 4.54 -30.89 10.79
C GLN A 5 3.48 -29.78 10.60
N PRO A 6 3.27 -28.90 11.60
CA PRO A 6 2.35 -27.79 11.45
C PRO A 6 2.82 -26.94 10.27
N ALA A 7 1.92 -26.68 9.32
CA ALA A 7 2.21 -25.84 8.17
C ALA A 7 2.75 -24.49 8.67
N LEU A 8 3.99 -24.16 8.27
CA LEU A 8 4.66 -22.92 8.65
C LEU A 8 3.85 -21.74 8.13
N ARG A 9 3.19 -21.02 9.04
CA ARG A 9 2.44 -19.81 8.72
C ARG A 9 3.38 -18.71 8.26
N LEU A 10 3.42 -18.46 6.95
CA LEU A 10 4.21 -17.36 6.40
C LEU A 10 3.55 -16.02 6.75
N LEU A 11 4.18 -15.25 7.64
CA LEU A 11 3.76 -13.91 8.05
C LEU A 11 4.72 -12.85 7.53
N CYS A 12 4.21 -11.67 7.22
CA CYS A 12 5.05 -10.53 6.94
C CYS A 12 5.77 -10.06 8.21
N VAL A 13 7.10 -10.06 8.21
CA VAL A 13 7.88 -9.62 9.37
C VAL A 13 7.62 -8.16 9.78
N ASN A 14 7.19 -7.29 8.85
CA ASN A 14 6.92 -5.88 9.11
C ASN A 14 5.48 -5.56 9.57
N CYS A 15 4.47 -6.29 9.09
CA CYS A 15 3.06 -5.97 9.39
C CYS A 15 2.25 -7.15 9.94
N ASN A 16 2.87 -8.30 10.15
CA ASN A 16 2.27 -9.55 10.62
C ASN A 16 1.09 -10.08 9.78
N ILE A 17 0.85 -9.51 8.59
CA ILE A 17 -0.17 -10.00 7.66
C ILE A 17 0.29 -11.36 7.11
N ARG A 18 -0.63 -12.33 7.04
CA ARG A 18 -0.41 -13.62 6.37
C ARG A 18 -0.08 -13.43 4.89
N ILE A 19 1.09 -13.92 4.52
CA ILE A 19 1.72 -13.84 3.20
C ILE A 19 1.39 -15.05 2.32
N GLU A 20 1.03 -16.18 2.94
CA GLU A 20 0.71 -17.41 2.23
C GLU A 20 -0.14 -17.12 0.99
N LYS A 21 0.26 -17.73 -0.14
CA LYS A 21 -0.57 -17.72 -1.33
C LYS A 21 -1.92 -18.28 -0.92
N LEU A 22 -2.92 -17.41 -0.77
CA LEU A 22 -4.27 -17.83 -0.47
C LEU A 22 -4.67 -18.75 -1.63
N ARG A 23 -4.70 -20.06 -1.35
CA ARG A 23 -5.25 -21.03 -2.27
C ARG A 23 -6.70 -20.62 -2.50
N ARG A 24 -7.06 -20.58 -3.77
CA ARG A 24 -8.42 -20.29 -4.18
C ARG A 24 -9.08 -21.62 -4.45
N HIS A 25 -10.30 -21.75 -3.95
CA HIS A 25 -11.13 -22.92 -4.21
C HIS A 25 -12.38 -22.41 -4.90
N LEU A 26 -12.72 -23.02 -6.04
CA LEU A 26 -13.99 -22.77 -6.69
C LEU A 26 -15.09 -23.24 -5.74
N VAL A 27 -16.10 -22.39 -5.51
CA VAL A 27 -17.17 -22.73 -4.56
C VAL A 27 -17.88 -24.02 -4.99
N PHE A 28 -18.10 -24.19 -6.31
CA PHE A 28 -18.77 -25.35 -6.89
C PHE A 28 -17.96 -26.66 -6.80
N GLU A 29 -16.66 -26.60 -6.52
CA GLU A 29 -15.83 -27.80 -6.31
C GLU A 29 -15.85 -28.30 -4.85
N LEU A 30 -16.57 -27.61 -3.96
CA LEU A 30 -16.66 -27.96 -2.54
C LEU A 30 -17.80 -28.94 -2.27
N ASP A 31 -17.76 -29.60 -1.11
CA ASP A 31 -18.86 -30.44 -0.65
C ASP A 31 -20.16 -29.62 -0.50
N THR A 32 -21.30 -30.20 -0.89
CA THR A 32 -22.60 -29.53 -0.87
C THR A 32 -22.95 -28.92 0.48
N ARG A 33 -22.54 -29.52 1.60
CA ARG A 33 -22.80 -28.98 2.94
C ARG A 33 -21.99 -27.70 3.20
N VAL A 34 -20.76 -27.67 2.70
CA VAL A 34 -19.87 -26.51 2.77
C VAL A 34 -20.41 -25.39 1.91
N ILE A 35 -20.88 -25.69 0.70
CA ILE A 35 -21.56 -24.73 -0.19
C ILE A 35 -22.78 -24.14 0.50
N SER A 36 -23.67 -24.98 1.05
CA SER A 36 -24.85 -24.51 1.80
C SER A 36 -24.48 -23.57 2.94
N LYS A 37 -23.40 -23.86 3.68
CA LYS A 37 -22.93 -22.99 4.77
C LYS A 37 -22.38 -21.65 4.25
N ILE A 38 -21.69 -21.66 3.11
CA ILE A 38 -21.21 -20.42 2.47
C ILE A 38 -22.38 -19.57 1.97
N CYS A 39 -23.43 -20.18 1.40
CA CYS A 39 -24.67 -19.50 1.02
C CYS A 39 -25.35 -18.87 2.24
N GLU A 40 -25.42 -19.59 3.36
CA GLU A 40 -25.98 -19.10 4.63
C GLU A 40 -25.22 -17.86 5.14
N TRP A 41 -23.89 -17.85 5.02
CA TRP A 41 -23.07 -16.70 5.39
C TRP A 41 -23.21 -15.50 4.44
N ASN A 42 -23.72 -15.71 3.23
CA ASN A 42 -23.79 -14.70 2.18
C ASN A 42 -25.17 -14.71 1.50
N PRO A 43 -26.27 -14.47 2.24
CA PRO A 43 -27.63 -14.67 1.71
C PRO A 43 -27.98 -13.71 0.57
N SER A 44 -27.22 -12.62 0.41
CA SER A 44 -27.43 -11.61 -0.62
C SER A 44 -26.70 -11.90 -1.94
N ILE A 45 -25.87 -12.95 -2.01
CA ILE A 45 -25.04 -13.22 -3.19
C ILE A 45 -25.50 -14.52 -3.87
N VAL A 46 -25.82 -14.42 -5.17
CA VAL A 46 -26.07 -15.61 -6.00
C VAL A 46 -24.74 -16.24 -6.37
N ILE A 47 -24.45 -17.42 -5.82
CA ILE A 47 -23.21 -18.14 -6.11
C ILE A 47 -23.29 -18.74 -7.52
N THR A 48 -22.33 -18.35 -8.36
CA THR A 48 -22.07 -18.86 -9.71
C THR A 48 -20.77 -19.67 -9.77
N GLU A 49 -20.55 -20.42 -10.85
CA GLU A 49 -19.36 -21.25 -11.08
C GLU A 49 -18.04 -20.46 -11.07
N GLU A 50 -18.09 -19.14 -11.21
CA GLU A 50 -16.92 -18.26 -11.22
C GLU A 50 -16.51 -17.77 -9.82
N HIS A 51 -17.27 -18.12 -8.77
CA HIS A 51 -16.97 -17.64 -7.42
C HIS A 51 -15.89 -18.47 -6.73
N TYR A 52 -15.02 -17.76 -6.02
CA TYR A 52 -13.90 -18.35 -5.27
C TYR A 52 -13.98 -18.00 -3.78
N ILE A 53 -13.50 -18.93 -2.96
CA ILE A 53 -13.20 -18.67 -1.54
C ILE A 53 -11.71 -18.85 -1.27
N CYS A 54 -11.20 -18.14 -0.25
CA CYS A 54 -9.86 -18.40 0.24
C CYS A 54 -9.80 -19.67 1.08
N ASP A 55 -8.61 -20.26 1.17
CA ASP A 55 -8.31 -21.43 2.00
C ASP A 55 -8.81 -21.29 3.44
N VAL A 56 -8.59 -20.13 4.07
CA VAL A 56 -9.03 -19.87 5.44
C VAL A 56 -10.55 -19.98 5.59
N CYS A 57 -11.32 -19.36 4.68
CA CYS A 57 -12.77 -19.43 4.72
C CYS A 57 -13.29 -20.83 4.36
N LYS A 58 -12.58 -21.57 3.49
CA LYS A 58 -12.88 -22.98 3.23
C LYS A 58 -12.72 -23.81 4.49
N GLU A 59 -11.58 -23.71 5.17
CA GLU A 59 -11.30 -24.44 6.41
C GLU A 59 -12.32 -24.07 7.49
N SER A 60 -12.64 -22.78 7.66
CA SER A 60 -13.67 -22.34 8.59
C SER A 60 -15.06 -22.93 8.26
N ALA A 61 -15.44 -22.97 6.98
CA ALA A 61 -16.72 -23.55 6.57
C ALA A 61 -16.76 -25.06 6.81
N ILE A 62 -15.68 -25.77 6.47
CA ILE A 62 -15.52 -27.21 6.77
C ILE A 62 -15.59 -27.46 8.28
N GLN A 63 -14.89 -26.65 9.07
CA GLN A 63 -14.88 -26.75 10.51
C GLN A 63 -16.29 -26.55 11.09
N HIS A 64 -17.05 -25.56 10.61
CA HIS A 64 -18.44 -25.34 11.01
C HIS A 64 -19.38 -26.49 10.62
N VAL A 65 -19.21 -27.05 9.42
CA VAL A 65 -19.98 -28.22 8.97
C VAL A 65 -19.68 -29.43 9.86
N ASN A 66 -18.41 -29.62 10.25
CA ASN A 66 -17.97 -30.76 11.04
C ASN A 66 -18.26 -30.62 12.54
N SER A 67 -18.26 -29.40 13.09
CA SER A 67 -18.47 -29.16 14.52
C SER A 67 -19.93 -29.30 14.93
N GLY A 68 -20.89 -29.29 13.99
CA GLY A 68 -22.31 -29.56 14.19
C GLY A 68 -23.06 -28.62 15.15
N LEU A 69 -22.37 -27.72 15.85
CA LEU A 69 -22.92 -26.98 17.00
C LEU A 69 -22.23 -25.63 17.24
N ALA A 70 -23.03 -24.73 17.83
CA ALA A 70 -22.81 -23.37 18.32
C ALA A 70 -22.66 -22.27 17.27
N ASN A 71 -23.81 -21.64 16.99
CA ASN A 71 -23.98 -20.42 16.21
C ASN A 71 -23.32 -19.22 16.90
N GLU A 72 -22.09 -18.90 16.54
CA GLU A 72 -21.61 -17.53 16.69
C GLU A 72 -21.71 -16.87 15.31
N PRO A 73 -22.59 -15.86 15.13
CA PRO A 73 -22.70 -15.16 13.87
C PRO A 73 -21.41 -14.36 13.65
N GLY A 74 -20.49 -14.92 12.86
CA GLY A 74 -19.33 -14.20 12.38
C GLY A 74 -19.79 -13.00 11.55
N GLU A 75 -19.38 -11.80 11.94
CA GLU A 75 -19.68 -10.56 11.23
C GLU A 75 -19.24 -10.66 9.77
N SER A 76 -20.21 -10.68 8.86
CA SER A 76 -19.98 -10.82 7.42
C SER A 76 -19.60 -9.46 6.84
N SER A 77 -18.40 -9.35 6.25
CA SER A 77 -17.98 -8.14 5.54
C SER A 77 -18.45 -8.21 4.08
N SER A 78 -19.49 -7.46 3.74
CA SER A 78 -20.11 -7.43 2.40
C SER A 78 -19.27 -6.66 1.37
N ARG A 79 -18.16 -7.25 0.91
CA ARG A 79 -17.35 -6.69 -0.19
C ARG A 79 -17.04 -7.74 -1.25
N GLY A 80 -17.94 -7.84 -2.23
CA GLY A 80 -17.78 -8.69 -3.41
C GLY A 80 -16.98 -8.01 -4.52
N HIS A 81 -15.77 -8.51 -4.78
CA HIS A 81 -15.03 -8.27 -6.02
C HIS A 81 -14.65 -9.63 -6.61
N MET A 82 -14.57 -9.77 -7.95
CA MET A 82 -14.20 -11.03 -8.66
C MET A 82 -12.87 -11.67 -8.21
N HIS A 83 -12.05 -10.94 -7.46
CA HIS A 83 -10.77 -11.41 -6.93
C HIS A 83 -10.66 -11.24 -5.44
N ALA A 84 -11.77 -11.21 -4.73
CA ALA A 84 -11.87 -11.26 -3.29
C ALA A 84 -12.51 -12.58 -2.86
N CYS A 85 -12.15 -13.07 -1.69
CA CYS A 85 -12.83 -14.20 -1.07
C CYS A 85 -14.30 -13.82 -0.89
N LEU A 86 -15.22 -14.66 -1.38
CA LEU A 86 -16.66 -14.43 -1.25
C LEU A 86 -17.08 -14.15 0.20
N VAL A 87 -16.47 -14.86 1.17
CA VAL A 87 -16.84 -14.79 2.58
C VAL A 87 -16.21 -13.61 3.32
N CYS A 88 -14.88 -13.44 3.22
CA CYS A 88 -14.16 -12.45 4.04
C CYS A 88 -13.74 -11.19 3.28
N GLY A 89 -14.07 -11.07 1.99
CA GLY A 89 -13.67 -9.94 1.14
C GLY A 89 -12.15 -9.80 0.93
N SER A 90 -11.34 -10.72 1.46
CA SER A 90 -9.89 -10.66 1.32
C SER A 90 -9.49 -10.84 -0.13
N SER A 91 -8.72 -9.89 -0.67
CA SER A 91 -8.15 -10.02 -2.01
C SER A 91 -7.38 -11.33 -2.14
N LEU A 92 -7.85 -12.16 -3.07
CA LEU A 92 -7.25 -13.40 -3.54
C LEU A 92 -6.20 -13.12 -4.62
N ARG A 93 -6.15 -11.90 -5.17
CA ARG A 93 -5.19 -11.51 -6.21
C ARG A 93 -3.76 -11.58 -5.67
N ASN A 94 -2.96 -12.43 -6.31
CA ASN A 94 -1.52 -12.67 -6.16
C ASN A 94 -0.85 -11.83 -5.06
N ARG A 95 -1.03 -12.24 -3.80
CA ARG A 95 -0.20 -11.74 -2.71
C ARG A 95 1.21 -12.20 -3.00
N LYS A 96 1.99 -11.33 -3.62
CA LYS A 96 3.42 -11.51 -3.76
C LYS A 96 4.05 -11.24 -2.39
N CYS A 97 5.10 -11.99 -2.10
CA CYS A 97 6.01 -11.67 -1.03
C CYS A 97 7.41 -11.68 -1.58
N ASP A 98 8.23 -10.86 -0.97
CA ASP A 98 9.62 -10.72 -1.30
C ASP A 98 10.40 -11.42 -0.17
N LEU A 99 11.26 -12.37 -0.55
CA LEU A 99 12.16 -13.07 0.36
C LEU A 99 13.32 -12.14 0.72
N ILE A 100 13.72 -12.15 2.00
CA ILE A 100 14.85 -11.36 2.46
C ILE A 100 16.15 -12.11 2.14
N VAL A 101 16.76 -11.79 0.99
CA VAL A 101 18.05 -12.36 0.54
C VAL A 101 19.21 -11.52 1.06
N ARG A 102 19.90 -11.99 2.11
CA ARG A 102 21.07 -11.28 2.69
C ARG A 102 22.39 -11.52 1.95
N GLU A 103 22.43 -12.46 1.01
CA GLU A 103 23.66 -12.82 0.29
C GLU A 103 23.88 -11.88 -0.90
N ASN A 104 25.02 -11.18 -0.92
CA ASN A 104 25.43 -10.26 -1.99
C ASN A 104 24.34 -9.22 -2.37
N PRO A 105 23.81 -8.43 -1.41
CA PRO A 105 22.76 -7.48 -1.70
C PRO A 105 23.29 -6.34 -2.56
N SER A 106 22.51 -5.96 -3.57
CA SER A 106 22.72 -4.68 -4.27
C SER A 106 22.64 -3.52 -3.27
N GLN A 107 23.23 -2.37 -3.61
CA GLN A 107 23.20 -1.17 -2.75
C GLN A 107 21.77 -0.78 -2.34
N LEU A 108 20.80 -0.89 -3.28
CA LEU A 108 19.40 -0.64 -3.00
C LEU A 108 18.78 -1.69 -2.06
N GLN A 109 19.11 -2.97 -2.23
CA GLN A 109 18.64 -4.03 -1.30
C GLN A 109 19.20 -3.82 0.11
N GLN A 110 20.47 -3.45 0.23
CA GLN A 110 21.08 -3.13 1.51
C GLN A 110 20.36 -1.96 2.20
N ALA A 111 20.07 -0.88 1.45
CA ALA A 111 19.30 0.24 1.97
C ALA A 111 17.88 -0.18 2.39
N ILE A 112 17.22 -1.06 1.63
CA ILE A 112 15.92 -1.64 2.00
C ILE A 112 16.01 -2.45 3.30
N TYR A 113 17.08 -3.21 3.51
CA TYR A 113 17.27 -4.00 4.74
C TYR A 113 17.49 -3.14 5.97
N ILE A 114 18.28 -2.07 5.85
CA ILE A 114 18.45 -1.08 6.93
C ILE A 114 17.08 -0.49 7.30
N GLU A 115 16.30 -0.05 6.32
CA GLU A 115 14.94 0.48 6.55
C GLU A 115 13.99 -0.55 7.16
N LEU A 116 14.15 -1.84 6.82
CA LEU A 116 13.36 -2.91 7.40
C LEU A 116 13.73 -3.13 8.87
N GLU A 117 15.02 -3.33 9.16
CA GLU A 117 15.53 -3.58 10.51
C GLU A 117 15.14 -2.44 11.47
N ASN A 118 15.25 -1.19 11.01
CA ASN A 118 14.82 -0.02 11.77
C ASN A 118 13.34 -0.07 12.16
N ARG A 119 12.46 -0.66 11.33
CA ARG A 119 11.02 -0.76 11.60
C ARG A 119 10.63 -1.93 12.49
N ILE A 120 11.37 -3.03 12.41
CA ILE A 120 11.06 -4.25 13.17
C ILE A 120 11.83 -4.32 14.48
N ALA A 121 12.71 -3.35 14.77
CA ALA A 121 13.43 -3.23 16.02
C ALA A 121 12.48 -3.36 17.23
N PRO A 122 12.88 -4.11 18.28
CA PRO A 122 14.22 -4.66 18.52
C PRO A 122 14.49 -6.02 17.83
N ARG A 123 13.52 -6.59 17.09
CA ARG A 123 13.71 -7.86 16.40
C ARG A 123 14.66 -7.68 15.21
N GLN A 124 15.48 -8.69 14.93
CA GLN A 124 16.31 -8.76 13.72
C GLN A 124 15.61 -9.61 12.65
N ALA A 125 15.71 -9.20 11.39
CA ALA A 125 15.19 -9.98 10.27
C ALA A 125 16.11 -11.19 10.00
N THR A 126 15.54 -12.36 9.71
CA THR A 126 16.30 -13.55 9.31
C THR A 126 16.17 -13.79 7.81
N SER A 127 17.00 -14.67 7.22
CA SER A 127 16.87 -15.06 5.80
C SER A 127 15.61 -15.88 5.51
N LEU A 128 14.96 -16.41 6.55
CA LEU A 128 13.68 -17.11 6.46
C LEU A 128 12.48 -16.17 6.53
N ASP A 129 12.71 -14.89 6.88
CA ASP A 129 11.64 -13.92 7.00
C ASP A 129 11.17 -13.43 5.63
N HIS A 130 9.88 -13.14 5.55
CA HIS A 130 9.21 -12.69 4.34
C HIS A 130 8.59 -11.33 4.56
N VAL A 131 8.60 -10.49 3.51
CA VAL A 131 7.92 -9.19 3.51
C VAL A 131 6.78 -9.24 2.51
N CYS A 132 5.58 -8.77 2.89
CA CYS A 132 4.48 -8.69 1.94
C CYS A 132 4.80 -7.61 0.91
N HIS A 133 4.40 -7.84 -0.34
CA HIS A 133 4.76 -6.93 -1.43
C HIS A 133 4.42 -5.45 -1.18
N PRO A 134 3.27 -5.09 -0.57
CA PRO A 134 3.01 -3.70 -0.20
C PRO A 134 4.04 -3.10 0.78
N CYS A 135 4.48 -3.88 1.78
CA CYS A 135 5.53 -3.43 2.71
C CYS A 135 6.88 -3.32 2.01
N TRP A 136 7.20 -4.28 1.15
CA TRP A 136 8.42 -4.25 0.34
C TRP A 136 8.49 -2.99 -0.53
N LEU A 137 7.41 -2.66 -1.26
CA LEU A 137 7.33 -1.45 -2.07
C LEU A 137 7.46 -0.17 -1.24
N ARG A 138 6.89 -0.14 -0.03
CA ARG A 138 7.05 1.01 0.89
C ARG A 138 8.50 1.17 1.32
N LEU A 139 9.16 0.09 1.72
CA LEU A 139 10.58 0.11 2.09
C LEU A 139 11.45 0.56 0.92
N LYS A 140 11.23 0.01 -0.28
CA LYS A 140 11.94 0.40 -1.50
C LYS A 140 11.84 1.90 -1.79
N ARG A 141 10.65 2.49 -1.64
CA ARG A 141 10.47 3.95 -1.84
C ARG A 141 11.24 4.78 -0.83
N VAL A 142 11.24 4.38 0.45
CA VAL A 142 11.99 5.10 1.49
C VAL A 142 13.49 4.97 1.25
N ALA A 143 13.98 3.75 1.00
CA ALA A 143 15.38 3.51 0.68
C ALA A 143 15.84 4.32 -0.54
N THR A 144 15.06 4.35 -1.62
CA THR A 144 15.37 5.13 -2.83
C THR A 144 15.46 6.62 -2.52
N ARG A 145 14.51 7.16 -1.73
CA ARG A 145 14.52 8.58 -1.34
C ARG A 145 15.75 8.93 -0.50
N ASN A 146 16.10 8.08 0.47
CA ASN A 146 17.25 8.30 1.34
C ASN A 146 18.57 8.25 0.53
N MET A 147 18.67 7.33 -0.44
CA MET A 147 19.82 7.28 -1.35
C MET A 147 19.94 8.55 -2.21
N GLN A 148 18.83 9.07 -2.74
CA GLN A 148 18.83 10.32 -3.52
C GLN A 148 19.24 11.53 -2.68
N GLN A 149 18.78 11.62 -1.44
CA GLN A 149 19.16 12.70 -0.52
C GLN A 149 20.65 12.65 -0.17
N ASN A 150 21.22 11.45 -0.01
CA ASN A 150 22.64 11.32 0.29
C ASN A 150 23.53 11.78 -0.88
N ILE A 151 23.10 11.55 -2.12
CA ILE A 151 23.82 12.03 -3.32
C ILE A 151 23.82 13.57 -3.37
N GLN A 152 22.70 14.22 -3.00
CA GLN A 152 22.63 15.68 -2.97
C GLN A 152 23.54 16.30 -1.92
N LEU A 153 23.74 15.65 -0.77
CA LEU A 153 24.63 16.14 0.28
C LEU A 153 26.11 15.96 -0.05
N GLN A 154 26.46 15.00 -0.92
CA GLN A 154 27.83 14.76 -1.36
C GLN A 154 28.24 15.63 -2.56
N ALA A 155 27.29 16.24 -3.27
CA ALA A 155 27.57 17.31 -4.20
C ALA A 155 27.81 18.61 -3.42
N GLU A 156 28.84 18.61 -2.56
CA GLU A 156 29.42 19.85 -2.07
C GLU A 156 29.92 20.60 -3.31
N PRO A 157 29.46 21.84 -3.56
CA PRO A 157 29.88 22.59 -4.73
C PRO A 157 31.41 22.63 -4.70
N GLU A 158 32.03 22.05 -5.73
CA GLU A 158 33.46 22.18 -5.96
C GLU A 158 33.77 23.67 -5.80
N PRO A 159 34.73 24.04 -4.93
CA PRO A 159 34.99 25.44 -4.62
C PRO A 159 35.10 26.18 -5.95
N GLU A 160 34.21 27.16 -6.16
CA GLU A 160 34.21 27.94 -7.39
C GLU A 160 35.67 28.34 -7.64
N PRO A 161 36.21 28.07 -8.83
CA PRO A 161 37.58 28.46 -9.16
C PRO A 161 37.71 29.92 -8.79
N GLU A 162 38.69 30.23 -7.92
CA GLU A 162 38.94 31.60 -7.46
C GLU A 162 38.88 32.50 -8.69
N PRO A 163 38.06 33.56 -8.69
CA PRO A 163 37.90 34.42 -9.84
C PRO A 163 39.30 34.94 -10.21
N GLU A 164 39.83 34.47 -11.35
CA GLU A 164 41.01 35.08 -11.95
C GLU A 164 40.65 36.53 -12.21
N LEU A 165 41.31 37.38 -11.43
CA LEU A 165 41.19 38.82 -11.34
C LEU A 165 41.67 39.44 -12.65
N GLU A 166 40.92 39.28 -13.75
CA GLU A 166 41.23 39.99 -14.98
C GLU A 166 40.00 40.69 -15.57
N THR A 167 40.13 42.01 -15.49
CA THR A 167 39.65 43.00 -16.46
C THR A 167 38.29 43.62 -16.16
N GLU A 168 38.37 44.84 -15.61
CA GLU A 168 37.41 45.93 -15.76
C GLU A 168 36.93 46.00 -17.21
N LEU A 169 35.70 45.55 -17.49
CA LEU A 169 34.98 46.00 -18.66
C LEU A 169 33.62 46.55 -18.24
N GLU A 170 33.58 47.87 -18.34
CA GLU A 170 32.48 48.79 -18.61
C GLU A 170 31.05 48.31 -18.34
N LEU A 171 30.46 49.02 -17.37
CA LEU A 171 29.04 49.24 -17.12
C LEU A 171 28.16 49.11 -18.39
N GLU A 172 27.45 47.99 -18.51
CA GLU A 172 26.25 47.95 -19.35
C GLU A 172 25.09 48.69 -18.66
N PRO A 173 24.25 49.41 -19.43
CA PRO A 173 23.16 50.24 -18.92
C PRO A 173 22.04 49.41 -18.28
N GLU A 174 21.43 49.97 -17.22
CA GLU A 174 20.30 49.40 -16.50
C GLU A 174 19.13 49.01 -17.43
N PRO A 175 18.59 47.78 -17.34
CA PRO A 175 17.37 47.42 -18.04
C PRO A 175 16.15 48.14 -17.46
N GLU A 176 15.29 48.60 -18.37
CA GLU A 176 14.01 49.27 -18.08
C GLU A 176 13.07 48.41 -17.21
N PRO A 177 12.20 49.06 -16.41
CA PRO A 177 11.31 48.39 -15.47
C PRO A 177 10.31 47.45 -16.16
N GLU A 178 10.22 46.23 -15.66
CA GLU A 178 9.26 45.22 -16.10
C GLU A 178 7.80 45.70 -15.89
N PRO A 179 6.88 45.38 -16.83
CA PRO A 179 5.47 45.74 -16.73
C PRO A 179 4.78 45.02 -15.58
N GLN A 180 3.99 45.77 -14.82
CA GLN A 180 3.20 45.27 -13.69
C GLN A 180 2.22 44.16 -14.13
N PRO A 181 2.06 43.09 -13.33
CA PRO A 181 1.12 42.03 -13.62
C PRO A 181 -0.32 42.56 -13.58
N GLN A 182 -1.02 42.44 -14.71
CA GLN A 182 -2.42 42.78 -14.84
C GLN A 182 -3.28 41.89 -13.93
N ASP A 183 -4.24 42.51 -13.25
CA ASP A 183 -5.23 41.90 -12.37
C ASP A 183 -5.88 40.66 -12.99
N GLN A 184 -5.56 39.49 -12.44
CA GLN A 184 -6.28 38.26 -12.73
C GLN A 184 -7.66 38.35 -12.08
N GLN A 185 -8.67 38.61 -12.90
CA GLN A 185 -10.08 38.54 -12.54
C GLN A 185 -10.38 37.20 -11.87
N ALA A 186 -10.98 37.27 -10.68
CA ALA A 186 -11.44 36.14 -9.91
C ALA A 186 -12.49 35.36 -10.71
N VAL A 187 -12.11 34.18 -11.20
CA VAL A 187 -13.05 33.21 -11.76
C VAL A 187 -13.87 32.64 -10.60
N GLU A 188 -15.15 32.99 -10.54
CA GLU A 188 -16.11 32.37 -9.63
C GLU A 188 -16.24 30.87 -9.98
N VAL A 189 -15.67 30.01 -9.14
CA VAL A 189 -15.79 28.55 -9.27
C VAL A 189 -17.13 28.13 -8.65
N PRO A 190 -18.11 27.64 -9.43
CA PRO A 190 -19.40 27.23 -8.90
C PRO A 190 -19.28 25.90 -8.16
N GLY A 191 -19.83 25.83 -6.95
CA GLY A 191 -20.22 24.57 -6.30
C GLY A 191 -19.23 24.00 -5.29
N MET A 192 -19.11 24.65 -4.13
CA MET A 192 -18.51 24.02 -2.96
C MET A 192 -19.48 22.94 -2.42
N ILE A 193 -19.17 21.66 -2.67
CA ILE A 193 -19.94 20.54 -2.11
C ILE A 193 -19.58 20.40 -0.63
N THR A 194 -20.45 20.87 0.26
CA THR A 194 -20.28 20.72 1.72
C THR A 194 -20.88 19.39 2.17
N LEU A 195 -20.02 18.46 2.60
CA LEU A 195 -20.45 17.22 3.26
C LEU A 195 -20.39 17.43 4.79
N LEU A 196 -21.53 17.82 5.40
CA LEU A 196 -21.68 18.22 6.81
C LEU A 196 -21.14 17.24 7.88
N GLN A 197 -20.75 16.02 7.51
CA GLN A 197 -20.27 14.99 8.44
C GLN A 197 -19.03 14.23 7.95
N TYR A 198 -18.38 14.70 6.88
CA TYR A 198 -17.19 14.02 6.36
C TYR A 198 -15.94 14.42 7.15
N ARG A 199 -15.43 13.49 7.98
CA ARG A 199 -14.12 13.62 8.63
C ARG A 199 -13.08 12.83 7.84
N ARG A 200 -12.05 13.50 7.31
CA ARG A 200 -10.85 12.80 6.81
C ARG A 200 -10.00 12.33 7.98
N ALA A 201 -9.41 11.14 7.84
CA ALA A 201 -8.34 10.70 8.71
C ALA A 201 -7.15 11.68 8.57
N PRO A 202 -6.61 12.22 9.68
CA PRO A 202 -5.45 13.10 9.63
C PRO A 202 -4.28 12.32 9.01
N ASN A 203 -3.61 12.90 8.00
CA ASN A 203 -2.43 12.37 7.31
C ASN A 203 -2.61 11.22 6.30
N THR A 204 -3.60 11.30 5.42
CA THR A 204 -3.59 10.53 4.15
C THR A 204 -3.38 11.45 2.93
N ALA A 205 -2.13 11.86 2.68
CA ALA A 205 -1.72 12.48 1.40
C ALA A 205 -1.28 11.36 0.43
N SER A 206 -1.49 11.40 -0.90
CA SER A 206 -1.23 12.52 -1.82
C SER A 206 -1.99 12.42 -3.15
N HIS A 207 -3.02 11.58 -3.24
CA HIS A 207 -3.78 11.40 -4.48
C HIS A 207 -5.21 11.88 -4.28
N CYS A 208 -5.56 12.91 -5.04
CA CYS A 208 -6.94 13.31 -5.21
C CYS A 208 -7.70 12.18 -5.91
N VAL A 209 -8.82 11.75 -5.32
CA VAL A 209 -9.60 10.60 -5.81
C VAL A 209 -10.50 11.00 -7.00
N PHE A 210 -10.56 12.29 -7.32
CA PHE A 210 -11.37 12.85 -8.39
C PHE A 210 -10.58 12.93 -9.71
N TYR A 211 -11.23 12.54 -10.80
CA TYR A 211 -10.68 12.63 -12.15
C TYR A 211 -10.41 14.11 -12.50
N ASN A 212 -9.23 14.43 -13.05
CA ASN A 212 -8.74 15.78 -13.39
C ASN A 212 -8.33 16.72 -12.24
N CYS A 213 -8.17 16.22 -11.01
CA CYS A 213 -7.70 17.03 -9.91
C CYS A 213 -6.19 17.33 -10.03
N GLN A 214 -5.85 18.55 -10.43
CA GLN A 214 -4.46 19.03 -10.45
C GLN A 214 -4.08 19.40 -9.01
N ASN A 215 -2.97 18.85 -8.49
CA ASN A 215 -2.50 18.95 -7.10
C ASN A 215 -2.34 20.39 -6.52
N ARG A 216 -2.67 21.45 -7.26
CA ARG A 216 -2.51 22.85 -6.84
C ARG A 216 -3.65 23.37 -5.93
N ASP A 217 -4.81 22.71 -5.90
CA ASP A 217 -5.96 23.18 -5.10
C ASP A 217 -6.04 22.61 -3.67
N LEU A 218 -5.01 21.86 -3.23
CA LEU A 218 -5.00 21.11 -1.96
C LEU A 218 -5.14 21.98 -0.69
N HIS A 219 -4.89 23.28 -0.77
CA HIS A 219 -4.92 24.18 0.39
C HIS A 219 -6.24 24.95 0.61
N ARG A 220 -7.22 24.86 -0.30
CA ARG A 220 -8.46 25.66 -0.16
C ARG A 220 -9.60 25.01 0.63
N PHE A 221 -9.46 23.75 1.06
CA PHE A 221 -10.54 23.01 1.73
C PHE A 221 -10.43 22.94 3.26
N LEU A 222 -9.58 23.75 3.89
CA LEU A 222 -9.34 23.73 5.34
C LEU A 222 -9.50 25.12 5.94
N THR A 223 -10.75 25.57 6.13
CA THR A 223 -11.10 26.61 7.12
C THR A 223 -12.60 26.56 7.36
N HIS A 224 -13.00 25.91 8.45
CA HIS A 224 -14.01 26.33 9.43
C HIS A 224 -13.97 25.36 10.62
#